data_AF-A0A9X3XHE6-F1
#
_entry.id   AF-A0A9X3XHE6-F1
#
_cell.length_a   1.000
_cell.length_b   1.000
_cell.length_c   1.000
_cell.angle_alpha   90.00
_cell.angle_beta   90.00
_cell.angle_gamma   90.00
#
_symmetry.space_group_name_H-M   'P 1'
#
loop_
_entity.id
_entity.type
_entity.pdbx_description
1 polymer ?
#
loop_
_entity_poly.entity_id
_entity_poly.type
_entity_poly.pdbx_seq_one_letter_code
_entity_poly.pdbx_strand_id
1 'polypeptide(L)'
;MSSLENKSDNKDIFTSIVRVKGNDKYRVIPVKSNKEVDKKMWMELSKVLARIYVSVPIKSGDLICKNILNTGIDIVCTRDIYDE
;
A
#
# COMPACT_ATOMS: atom_id res chain seq x y z
N MET A 1 -34.77 -9.91 -21.45
CA MET A 1 -33.44 -9.30 -21.68
C MET A 1 -33.01 -8.64 -20.38
N SER A 2 -32.61 -9.46 -19.40
CA SER A 2 -32.13 -8.96 -18.10
C SER A 2 -30.73 -8.41 -18.32
N SER A 3 -30.59 -7.11 -18.18
CA SER A 3 -29.33 -6.38 -18.26
C SER A 3 -28.26 -7.12 -17.44
N LEU A 4 -27.28 -7.67 -18.15
CA LEU A 4 -26.03 -8.13 -17.56
C LEU A 4 -25.36 -6.90 -16.95
N GLU A 5 -25.52 -6.72 -15.64
CA GLU A 5 -24.66 -5.88 -14.83
C GLU A 5 -23.23 -6.43 -15.01
N ASN A 6 -22.49 -5.87 -15.96
CA ASN A 6 -21.04 -5.98 -15.98
C ASN A 6 -20.52 -5.26 -14.74
N LYS A 7 -20.52 -5.96 -13.61
CA LYS A 7 -19.82 -5.56 -12.39
C LYS A 7 -18.34 -5.60 -12.73
N SER A 8 -17.85 -4.51 -13.30
CA SER A 8 -16.43 -4.34 -13.58
C SER A 8 -15.72 -4.26 -12.23
N ASP A 9 -15.19 -5.39 -11.76
CA ASP A 9 -14.34 -5.54 -10.57
C ASP A 9 -12.97 -4.85 -10.81
N ASN A 10 -13.03 -3.58 -11.19
CA ASN A 10 -11.89 -2.76 -11.55
C ASN A 10 -11.28 -2.04 -10.34
N LYS A 11 -11.88 -2.17 -9.16
CA LYS A 11 -11.34 -1.67 -7.90
C LYS A 11 -11.14 -2.82 -6.93
N ASP A 12 -10.05 -2.76 -6.18
CA ASP A 12 -9.72 -3.73 -5.15
C ASP A 12 -8.74 -3.09 -4.15
N ILE A 13 -8.50 -3.72 -3.01
CA ILE A 13 -7.48 -3.27 -2.05
C ILE A 13 -6.10 -3.44 -2.69
N PHE A 14 -5.46 -2.32 -2.97
CA PHE A 14 -4.07 -2.30 -3.41
C PHE A 14 -3.19 -2.83 -2.27
N THR A 15 -2.37 -3.83 -2.57
CA THR A 15 -1.38 -4.41 -1.65
C THR A 15 -0.01 -4.35 -2.32
N SER A 16 1.02 -4.04 -1.53
CA SER A 16 2.39 -3.89 -2.05
C SER A 16 3.40 -4.00 -0.92
N ILE A 17 4.65 -3.65 -1.22
CA ILE A 17 5.76 -3.62 -0.26
C ILE A 17 6.47 -2.27 -0.29
N VAL A 18 7.02 -1.87 0.86
CA VAL A 18 7.86 -0.66 0.99
C VAL A 18 9.20 -1.05 1.59
N ARG A 19 10.27 -0.38 1.17
CA ARG A 19 11.64 -0.70 1.63
C ARG A 19 11.88 -0.19 3.03
N VAL A 20 12.60 -0.99 3.82
CA VAL A 20 13.07 -0.60 5.16
C VAL A 20 14.51 -0.12 5.04
N LYS A 21 14.83 1.00 5.70
CA LYS A 21 16.19 1.53 5.78
C LYS A 21 16.83 1.13 7.10
N GLY A 22 18.04 0.58 7.02
CA GLY A 22 18.91 0.40 8.19
C GLY A 22 18.50 -0.75 9.13
N ASN A 23 17.78 -1.75 8.63
CA ASN A 23 17.46 -2.96 9.40
C ASN A 23 18.06 -4.19 8.71
N ASP A 24 18.81 -4.99 9.46
CA ASP A 24 19.55 -6.14 8.92
C ASP A 24 18.64 -7.35 8.64
N LYS A 25 17.53 -7.47 9.38
CA LYS A 25 16.61 -8.61 9.33
C LYS A 25 15.51 -8.41 8.29
N TYR A 26 14.98 -7.20 8.19
CA TYR A 26 13.84 -6.86 7.35
C TYR A 26 14.24 -5.82 6.30
N ARG A 27 14.20 -6.23 5.02
CA ARG A 27 14.48 -5.33 3.89
C ARG A 27 13.25 -4.61 3.36
N VAL A 28 12.07 -5.18 3.59
CA VAL A 28 10.77 -4.65 3.12
C VAL A 28 9.66 -4.97 4.11
N ILE A 29 8.59 -4.17 4.09
CA ILE A 29 7.35 -4.39 4.85
C ILE A 29 6.15 -4.51 3.92
N PRO A 30 5.15 -5.34 4.25
CA PRO A 30 3.88 -5.35 3.53
C PRO A 30 3.05 -4.12 3.89
N VAL A 31 2.42 -3.55 2.87
CA VAL A 31 1.50 -2.43 3.00
C VAL A 31 0.22 -2.68 2.20
N LYS A 32 -0.86 -2.03 2.61
CA LYS A 32 -2.11 -1.99 1.85
C LYS A 32 -2.68 -0.58 1.79
N SER A 33 -3.55 -0.35 0.82
CA SER A 33 -4.44 0.81 0.80
C SER A 33 -5.52 0.70 1.88
N ASN A 34 -5.95 1.84 2.42
CA ASN A 34 -7.05 1.91 3.38
C ASN A 34 -8.44 1.79 2.72
N LYS A 35 -8.52 1.98 1.40
CA LYS A 35 -9.74 1.96 0.58
C LYS A 35 -9.44 1.28 -0.76
N GLU A 36 -10.48 0.82 -1.44
CA GLU A 36 -10.33 0.24 -2.78
C GLU A 36 -9.73 1.23 -3.78
N VAL A 37 -8.86 0.71 -4.64
CA VAL A 37 -8.11 1.46 -5.64
C VAL A 37 -8.40 0.88 -7.02
N ASP A 38 -8.64 1.74 -8.00
CA ASP A 38 -8.74 1.32 -9.40
C ASP A 38 -7.43 0.64 -9.83
N LYS A 39 -7.54 -0.59 -10.38
CA LYS A 39 -6.41 -1.40 -10.84
C LYS A 39 -5.51 -0.66 -11.84
N LYS A 40 -6.06 0.29 -12.59
CA LYS A 40 -5.28 1.16 -13.50
C LYS A 40 -4.24 2.02 -12.78
N MET A 41 -4.48 2.36 -11.51
CA MET A 41 -3.57 3.20 -10.72
C MET A 41 -2.45 2.40 -10.04
N TRP A 42 -2.57 1.07 -9.95
CA TRP A 42 -1.68 0.24 -9.15
C TRP A 42 -0.21 0.35 -9.58
N MET A 43 0.03 0.50 -10.89
CA MET A 43 1.38 0.67 -11.42
C MET A 43 2.00 2.01 -10.99
N GLU A 44 1.23 3.10 -11.00
CA GLU A 44 1.71 4.41 -10.55
C GLU A 44 1.92 4.45 -9.03
N LEU A 45 1.01 3.85 -8.24
CA LEU A 45 1.19 3.71 -6.79
C LEU A 45 2.47 2.93 -6.47
N SER A 46 2.72 1.83 -7.18
CA SER A 46 3.93 1.02 -6.99
C SER A 46 5.21 1.80 -7.30
N LYS A 47 5.21 2.64 -8.34
CA LYS A 47 6.35 3.52 -8.65
C LYS A 47 6.64 4.54 -7.54
N VAL A 48 5.60 5.09 -6.94
CA VAL A 48 5.73 6.00 -5.78
C VAL A 48 6.29 5.25 -4.59
N LEU A 49 5.70 4.11 -4.22
CA LEU A 49 6.15 3.29 -3.10
C LEU A 49 7.59 2.82 -3.24
N ALA A 50 8.05 2.53 -4.47
CA ALA A 50 9.42 2.13 -4.73
C ALA A 50 10.46 3.19 -4.33
N ARG A 51 10.07 4.47 -4.22
CA ARG A 51 10.95 5.57 -3.80
C ARG A 51 10.88 5.85 -2.30
N ILE A 52 9.92 5.25 -1.59
CA ILE A 52 9.73 5.43 -0.16
C ILE A 52 10.59 4.41 0.60
N TYR A 53 11.29 4.91 1.61
CA TYR A 53 11.99 4.11 2.60
C TYR A 53 11.42 4.44 3.97
N VAL A 54 11.18 3.41 4.77
CA VAL A 54 10.66 3.54 6.13
C VAL A 54 11.71 3.05 7.13
N SER A 55 11.67 3.59 8.34
CA SER A 55 12.53 3.16 9.45
C SER A 55 11.69 2.39 10.46
N VAL A 56 12.31 1.45 11.16
CA VAL A 56 11.70 0.70 12.26
C VAL A 56 11.87 1.48 13.59
N PRO A 57 11.03 1.24 14.62
CA PRO A 57 9.90 0.31 14.67
C PRO A 57 8.66 0.81 13.92
N ILE A 58 7.89 -0.13 13.36
CA ILE A 58 6.62 0.11 12.65
C ILE A 58 5.60 -0.90 13.16
N LYS A 59 4.36 -0.46 13.39
CA LYS A 59 3.24 -1.31 13.78
C LYS A 59 2.24 -1.47 12.64
N SER A 60 1.49 -2.55 12.69
CA SER A 60 0.32 -2.74 11.84
C SER A 60 -0.68 -1.61 12.05
N GLY A 61 -1.15 -1.02 10.96
CA GLY A 61 -1.99 0.16 10.96
C GLY A 61 -1.23 1.49 10.83
N ASP A 62 0.10 1.50 10.96
CA ASP A 62 0.88 2.72 10.79
C ASP A 62 0.75 3.29 9.38
N LEU A 63 0.59 4.61 9.32
CA LEU A 63 0.43 5.36 8.08
C LEU A 63 1.78 5.56 7.39
N ILE A 64 1.98 4.90 6.26
CA ILE A 64 3.22 4.98 5.47
C ILE A 64 3.19 6.16 4.49
N CYS A 65 2.05 6.38 3.83
CA CYS A 65 1.88 7.50 2.91
C CYS A 65 0.43 7.98 2.94
N LYS A 66 0.24 9.24 3.31
CA LYS A 66 -1.09 9.88 3.36
C LYS A 66 -1.45 10.46 2.00
N ASN A 67 -2.71 10.30 1.59
CA ASN A 67 -3.27 10.91 0.39
C ASN A 67 -2.37 10.71 -0.85
N ILE A 68 -2.01 9.45 -1.12
CA ILE A 68 -1.06 9.10 -2.18
C ILE A 68 -1.57 9.60 -3.53
N LEU A 69 -0.71 10.30 -4.29
CA LEU A 69 -1.06 10.93 -5.57
C LEU A 69 -2.27 11.89 -5.50
N ASN A 70 -2.55 12.48 -4.33
CA ASN A 70 -3.70 13.35 -4.09
C ASN A 70 -5.07 12.70 -4.39
N THR A 71 -5.19 11.39 -4.14
CA THR A 71 -6.38 10.58 -4.46
C THR A 71 -7.38 10.44 -3.31
N GLY A 72 -7.01 10.86 -2.10
CA GLY A 72 -7.73 10.62 -0.85
C GLY A 72 -7.56 9.20 -0.29
N ILE A 73 -6.62 8.43 -0.84
CA ILE A 73 -6.26 7.07 -0.40
C ILE A 73 -4.98 7.14 0.43
N ASP A 74 -4.95 6.37 1.52
CA ASP A 74 -3.77 6.23 2.37
C ASP A 74 -3.18 4.83 2.23
N ILE A 75 -1.86 4.73 2.39
CA ILE A 75 -1.13 3.46 2.44
C ILE A 75 -0.73 3.19 3.88
N VAL A 76 -1.11 2.02 4.39
CA VAL A 76 -0.88 1.59 5.77
C VAL A 76 -0.09 0.29 5.84
N CYS A 77 0.72 0.12 6.87
CA CYS A 77 1.41 -1.13 7.14
C CYS A 77 0.44 -2.19 7.68
N THR A 78 0.73 -3.47 7.44
CA THR A 78 -0.07 -4.60 7.93
C THR A 78 0.71 -5.58 8.81
N ARG A 79 1.94 -5.24 9.18
CA ARG A 79 2.82 -6.12 9.97
C ARG A 79 3.64 -5.30 10.96
N ASP A 80 3.73 -5.81 12.18
CA ASP A 80 4.63 -5.26 13.18
C ASP A 80 6.08 -5.62 12.86
N ILE A 81 6.95 -4.63 12.87
CA ILE A 81 8.40 -4.79 12.82
C ILE A 81 9.02 -3.94 13.92
N TYR A 82 9.78 -4.61 14.77
CA TYR A 82 10.52 -3.98 15.85
C TYR A 82 12.00 -3.92 15.48
N ASP A 83 12.67 -2.89 15.99
CA ASP A 83 14.14 -2.87 16.02
C ASP A 83 14.55 -3.77 17.19
N GLU A 84 15.33 -4.82 16.90
CA GLU A 84 15.88 -5.75 17.91
C GLU A 84 17.23 -5.24 18.41
#